data_AF-A0A9X2JHA3-F1
#
_entry.id   AF-A0A9X2JHA3-F1
#
_cell.length_a   1.000
_cell.length_b   1.000
_cell.length_c   1.000
_cell.angle_alpha   90.00
_cell.angle_beta   90.00
_cell.angle_gamma   90.00
#
_symmetry.space_group_name_H-M   'P 1'
#
loop_
_entity.id
_entity.type
_entity.pdbx_description
1 polymer ?
#
loop_
_entity_poly.entity_id
_entity_poly.type
_entity_poly.pdbx_seq_one_letter_code
_entity_poly.pdbx_strand_id
1 'polypeptide(L)'
;MVEIPDYSDDDWELLVKRLTLYADSKLRKVYWRGAAHAPGGSGPGGMGPDEFAAEAIESFLDGSRKWNKETEPEFLRFLFNVVDSKISHLVESAENSRTRRIDTCDRDSEPAFQVKSGAKRPDVVVADQEQSDLLHNAVISELDGDTTAVSVFECFEADITKPSEIAEMMGIGIDEVNNAKKRLARSADKAFRKLGRSRR
;
A
#
# COMPACT_ATOMS: atom_id res chain seq x y z
N MET A 1 26.08 -14.84 -3.38
CA MET A 1 25.59 -14.72 -4.76
C MET A 1 24.08 -14.81 -4.67
N VAL A 2 23.37 -13.77 -5.08
CA VAL A 2 21.91 -13.75 -5.02
C VAL A 2 21.39 -14.61 -6.17
N GLU A 3 20.41 -15.48 -5.92
CA GLU A 3 19.76 -16.25 -6.99
C GLU A 3 18.81 -15.33 -7.75
N ILE A 4 19.22 -14.90 -8.94
CA ILE A 4 18.44 -14.02 -9.80
C ILE A 4 17.44 -14.88 -10.60
N PRO A 5 16.15 -14.55 -10.63
CA PRO A 5 15.19 -15.20 -11.52
C PRO A 5 15.62 -15.12 -12.99
N ASP A 6 15.41 -16.20 -13.74
CA ASP A 6 15.65 -16.23 -15.19
C ASP A 6 14.47 -15.57 -15.91
N TYR A 7 14.50 -14.24 -15.97
CA TYR A 7 13.46 -13.40 -16.59
C TYR A 7 13.98 -12.76 -17.86
N SER A 8 13.12 -12.70 -18.88
CA SER A 8 13.41 -11.92 -20.08
C SER A 8 13.33 -10.42 -19.80
N ASP A 9 13.86 -9.60 -20.70
CA ASP A 9 13.76 -8.13 -20.60
C ASP A 9 12.29 -7.66 -20.49
N ASP A 10 11.37 -8.33 -21.22
CA ASP A 10 9.94 -8.04 -21.18
C ASP A 10 9.31 -8.39 -19.81
N ASP A 11 9.75 -9.49 -19.19
CA ASP A 11 9.29 -9.91 -17.87
C ASP A 11 9.77 -8.91 -16.79
N TRP A 12 11.00 -8.42 -16.91
CA TRP A 12 11.53 -7.37 -16.05
C TRP A 12 10.76 -6.06 -16.20
N GLU A 13 10.44 -5.64 -17.42
CA GLU A 13 9.66 -4.43 -17.66
C GLU A 13 8.25 -4.54 -17.06
N LEU A 14 7.61 -5.71 -17.22
CA LEU A 14 6.30 -6.00 -16.65
C LEU A 14 6.35 -6.02 -15.12
N LEU A 15 7.40 -6.60 -14.54
CA LEU A 15 7.63 -6.64 -13.10
C LEU A 15 7.73 -5.23 -12.52
N VAL A 16 8.54 -4.35 -13.13
CA VAL A 16 8.69 -2.96 -12.70
C VAL A 16 7.34 -2.25 -12.74
N LYS A 17 6.61 -2.34 -13.86
CA LYS A 17 5.28 -1.72 -13.99
C LYS A 17 4.31 -2.15 -12.89
N ARG A 18 4.29 -3.44 -12.56
CA ARG A 18 3.44 -3.99 -11.48
C ARG A 18 3.87 -3.49 -10.12
N LEU A 19 5.17 -3.42 -9.85
CA LEU A 19 5.69 -2.91 -8.59
C LEU A 19 5.37 -1.43 -8.40
N THR A 20 5.53 -0.62 -9.44
CA THR A 20 5.18 0.81 -9.44
C THR A 20 3.69 1.03 -9.18
N LEU A 21 2.82 0.25 -9.84
CA LEU A 21 1.37 0.32 -9.60
C LEU A 21 1.00 -0.05 -8.16
N TYR A 22 1.65 -1.09 -7.62
CA TYR A 22 1.45 -1.50 -6.23
C TYR A 22 1.92 -0.42 -5.25
N ALA A 23 3.10 0.15 -5.47
CA ALA A 23 3.62 1.24 -4.65
C ALA A 23 2.70 2.46 -4.68
N ASP A 24 2.22 2.89 -5.85
CA ASP A 24 1.30 4.01 -6.00
C ASP A 24 0.00 3.80 -5.23
N SER A 25 -0.58 2.60 -5.33
CA SER A 25 -1.74 2.21 -4.54
C SER A 25 -1.48 2.35 -3.04
N LYS A 26 -0.34 1.83 -2.55
CA LYS A 26 0.01 1.90 -1.13
C LYS A 26 0.23 3.34 -0.69
N LEU A 27 0.91 4.17 -1.48
CA LEU A 27 1.11 5.59 -1.19
C LEU A 27 -0.22 6.36 -1.10
N ARG A 28 -1.22 6.01 -1.92
CA ARG A 28 -2.56 6.63 -1.91
C ARG A 28 -3.37 6.38 -0.66
N LYS A 29 -3.15 5.26 0.03
CA LYS A 29 -3.86 4.91 1.26
C LYS A 29 -3.29 5.60 2.50
N VAL A 30 -2.05 6.04 2.42
CA VAL A 30 -1.35 6.67 3.55
C VAL A 30 -1.52 8.18 3.49
N TYR A 31 -1.68 8.79 4.66
CA TYR A 31 -1.62 10.24 4.81
C TYR A 31 -0.18 10.70 4.99
N TRP A 32 0.21 11.66 4.16
CA TRP A 32 1.53 12.26 4.18
C TRP A 32 1.44 13.66 4.78
N ARG A 33 2.13 13.88 5.91
CA ARG A 33 2.13 15.16 6.65
C ARG A 33 0.70 15.68 6.97
N GLY A 34 -0.27 14.76 7.09
CA GLY A 34 -1.68 15.08 7.36
C GLY A 34 -2.54 15.41 6.14
N ALA A 35 -2.04 15.20 4.92
CA ALA A 35 -2.81 15.29 3.67
C ALA A 35 -2.85 13.91 2.97
N ALA A 36 -3.96 13.60 2.30
CA ALA A 36 -4.03 12.40 1.47
C ALA A 36 -3.08 12.57 0.27
N HIS A 37 -2.40 11.50 -0.13
CA HIS A 37 -1.58 11.51 -1.34
C HIS A 37 -2.46 11.79 -2.57
N ALA A 38 -2.13 12.84 -3.31
CA ALA A 38 -2.81 13.12 -4.58
C ALA A 38 -2.32 12.15 -5.68
N PRO A 39 -3.15 11.82 -6.69
CA PRO A 39 -2.68 11.09 -7.86
C PRO A 39 -1.50 11.84 -8.52
N GLY A 40 -0.35 11.17 -8.65
CA GLY A 40 0.89 11.79 -9.15
C GLY A 40 1.59 12.73 -8.17
N GLY A 41 1.19 12.71 -6.89
CA GLY A 41 1.96 13.32 -5.81
C GLY A 41 3.23 12.52 -5.51
N SER A 42 4.16 13.15 -4.80
CA SER A 42 5.33 12.48 -4.22
C SER A 42 5.13 12.34 -2.72
N GLY A 43 5.64 11.24 -2.15
CA GLY A 43 5.74 11.07 -0.70
C GLY A 43 6.74 12.05 -0.06
N PRO A 44 6.90 12.00 1.27
CA PRO A 44 7.99 12.69 1.98
C PRO A 44 9.34 12.37 1.31
N GLY A 45 10.19 13.39 1.17
CA GLY A 45 11.47 13.25 0.46
C GLY A 45 11.37 13.34 -1.07
N GLY A 46 10.17 13.44 -1.65
CA GLY A 46 9.99 13.52 -3.11
C GLY A 46 9.99 12.17 -3.82
N MET A 47 10.00 11.06 -3.08
CA MET A 47 9.90 9.71 -3.66
C MET A 47 8.54 9.50 -4.31
N GLY A 48 8.56 9.10 -5.57
CA GLY A 48 7.41 8.60 -6.30
C GLY A 48 7.30 7.07 -6.21
N PRO A 49 6.21 6.52 -6.76
CA PRO A 49 5.96 5.08 -6.80
C PRO A 49 7.06 4.26 -7.49
N ASP A 50 7.71 4.84 -8.50
CA ASP A 50 8.77 4.25 -9.31
C ASP A 50 10.09 4.16 -8.55
N GLU A 51 10.41 5.13 -7.68
CA GLU A 51 11.57 5.01 -6.80
C GLU A 51 11.43 3.86 -5.80
N PHE A 52 10.24 3.63 -5.23
CA PHE A 52 10.01 2.45 -4.37
C PHE A 52 10.21 1.14 -5.13
N ALA A 53 9.78 1.12 -6.39
CA ALA A 53 9.97 -0.04 -7.25
C ALA A 53 11.46 -0.33 -7.49
N ALA A 54 12.21 0.71 -7.87
CA ALA A 54 13.65 0.62 -8.11
C ALA A 54 14.41 0.21 -6.84
N GLU A 55 14.11 0.85 -5.70
CA GLU A 55 14.77 0.54 -4.43
C GLU A 55 14.49 -0.89 -3.96
N ALA A 56 13.30 -1.44 -4.19
CA ALA A 56 12.99 -2.81 -3.83
C ALA A 56 13.83 -3.81 -4.64
N ILE A 57 14.01 -3.55 -5.94
CA ILE A 57 14.86 -4.36 -6.82
C ILE A 57 16.33 -4.19 -6.45
N GLU A 58 16.79 -2.96 -6.18
CA GLU A 58 18.16 -2.69 -5.75
C GLU A 58 18.49 -3.41 -4.44
N SER A 59 17.58 -3.36 -3.46
CA SER A 59 17.71 -4.06 -2.17
C SER A 59 17.78 -5.58 -2.32
N PHE A 60 17.29 -6.12 -3.42
CA PHE A 60 17.44 -7.53 -3.74
C PHE A 60 18.80 -7.80 -4.40
N LEU A 61 19.19 -6.99 -5.38
CA LEU A 61 20.44 -7.15 -6.14
C LEU A 61 21.69 -6.94 -5.27
N ASP A 62 21.64 -5.99 -4.34
CA ASP A 62 22.72 -5.72 -3.38
C ASP A 62 22.85 -6.81 -2.29
N GLY A 63 21.83 -7.68 -2.18
CA GLY A 63 21.75 -8.77 -1.22
C GLY A 63 21.37 -8.35 0.21
N SER A 64 20.94 -7.10 0.43
CA SER A 64 20.43 -6.60 1.70
C SER A 64 19.12 -7.30 2.09
N ARG A 65 18.29 -7.65 1.10
CA ARG A 65 17.11 -8.51 1.23
C ARG A 65 17.34 -9.80 0.46
N LYS A 66 17.28 -10.93 1.17
CA LYS A 66 17.45 -12.26 0.58
C LYS A 66 16.10 -12.88 0.27
N TRP A 67 15.87 -13.14 -1.01
CA TRP A 67 14.73 -13.94 -1.44
C TRP A 67 15.02 -15.42 -1.15
N ASN A 68 14.06 -16.11 -0.50
CA ASN A 68 14.12 -17.54 -0.27
C ASN A 68 12.97 -18.23 -1.00
N LYS A 69 13.30 -18.89 -2.11
CA LYS A 69 12.35 -19.60 -2.98
C LYS A 69 11.61 -20.74 -2.27
N GLU A 70 12.18 -21.33 -1.22
CA GLU A 70 11.52 -22.40 -0.45
C GLU A 70 10.38 -21.85 0.42
N THR A 71 10.53 -20.62 0.93
CA THR A 71 9.54 -19.98 1.79
C THR A 71 8.53 -19.15 0.99
N GLU A 72 8.99 -18.48 -0.05
CA GLU A 72 8.18 -17.64 -0.92
C GLU A 72 8.56 -17.89 -2.39
N PRO A 73 7.89 -18.83 -3.07
CA PRO A 73 8.26 -19.22 -4.44
C PRO A 73 8.02 -18.12 -5.47
N GLU A 74 7.15 -17.15 -5.16
CA GLU A 74 6.78 -16.04 -6.05
C GLU A 74 7.65 -14.81 -5.79
N PHE A 75 8.59 -14.54 -6.70
CA PHE A 75 9.54 -13.42 -6.58
C PHE A 75 8.86 -12.05 -6.52
N LEU A 76 7.80 -11.86 -7.32
CA LEU A 76 7.04 -10.61 -7.34
C LEU A 76 6.40 -10.32 -5.97
N ARG A 77 5.95 -11.36 -5.26
CA ARG A 77 5.37 -11.18 -3.93
C ARG A 77 6.41 -10.80 -2.89
N PHE A 78 7.59 -11.41 -2.97
CA PHE A 78 8.73 -11.00 -2.16
C PHE A 78 9.03 -9.50 -2.36
N LEU A 79 9.03 -8.99 -3.59
CA LEU A 79 9.27 -7.58 -3.86
C LEU A 79 8.15 -6.67 -3.32
N PHE A 80 6.89 -7.09 -3.38
CA PHE A 80 5.79 -6.36 -2.73
C PHE A 80 6.02 -6.22 -1.22
N ASN A 81 6.46 -7.28 -0.54
CA ASN A 81 6.80 -7.24 0.89
C ASN A 81 7.93 -6.24 1.18
N VAL A 82 8.92 -6.11 0.28
CA VAL A 82 10.00 -5.12 0.41
C VAL A 82 9.47 -3.70 0.26
N VAL A 83 8.60 -3.45 -0.73
CA VAL A 83 7.93 -2.14 -0.92
C VAL A 83 7.12 -1.76 0.32
N ASP A 84 6.32 -2.68 0.84
CA ASP A 84 5.51 -2.46 2.05
C ASP A 84 6.38 -2.08 3.26
N SER A 85 7.50 -2.78 3.46
CA SER A 85 8.44 -2.46 4.53
C SER A 85 9.02 -1.05 4.38
N LYS A 86 9.37 -0.63 3.16
CA LYS A 86 9.91 0.72 2.89
C LYS A 86 8.88 1.81 3.13
N ILE A 87 7.66 1.62 2.61
CA ILE A 87 6.56 2.58 2.79
C ILE A 87 6.23 2.70 4.28
N SER A 88 6.10 1.58 4.99
CA SER A 88 5.84 1.58 6.44
C SER A 88 6.89 2.37 7.22
N HIS A 89 8.18 2.15 6.92
CA HIS A 89 9.27 2.93 7.53
C HIS A 89 9.15 4.44 7.25
N LEU A 90 8.74 4.85 6.05
CA LEU A 90 8.49 6.25 5.75
C LEU A 90 7.27 6.82 6.46
N VAL A 91 6.21 6.02 6.62
CA VAL A 91 5.03 6.41 7.40
C VAL A 91 5.41 6.75 8.83
N GLU A 92 6.23 5.89 9.45
CA GLU A 92 6.72 6.04 10.83
C GLU A 92 7.84 7.09 10.97
N SER A 93 8.41 7.55 9.86
CA SER A 93 9.55 8.46 9.87
C SER A 93 9.21 9.84 10.44
N ALA A 94 10.22 10.49 11.03
CA ALA A 94 10.10 11.87 11.49
C ALA A 94 9.76 12.86 10.35
N GLU A 95 10.07 12.53 9.10
CA GLU A 95 9.73 13.36 7.94
C GLU A 95 8.23 13.40 7.62
N ASN A 96 7.51 12.35 8.01
CA ASN A 96 6.07 12.27 7.91
C ASN A 96 5.36 12.85 9.15
N SER A 97 6.09 13.07 10.24
CA SER A 97 5.56 13.74 11.43
C SER A 97 5.14 15.17 11.09
N ARG A 98 4.00 15.63 11.64
CA ARG A 98 3.56 17.03 11.51
C ARG A 98 4.57 17.92 12.22
N THR A 99 5.51 18.47 11.45
CA THR A 99 6.40 19.50 11.96
C THR A 99 5.57 20.74 12.29
N ARG A 100 5.93 21.39 13.40
CA ARG A 100 5.29 22.58 13.95
C ARG A 100 5.00 23.59 12.83
N ARG A 101 3.85 24.26 12.90
CA ARG A 101 3.59 25.47 12.08
C ARG A 101 4.83 26.35 12.17
N ILE A 102 5.48 26.59 11.04
CA ILE A 102 6.36 27.74 10.91
C ILE A 102 5.41 28.92 11.08
N ASP A 103 5.44 29.57 12.24
CA ASP A 103 4.85 30.89 12.37
C ASP A 103 5.58 31.73 11.32
N THR A 104 4.90 31.97 10.20
CA THR A 104 5.31 33.00 9.25
C THR A 104 5.23 34.29 10.04
N CYS A 105 6.40 34.72 10.54
CA CYS A 105 6.60 35.99 11.18
C CYS A 105 5.96 37.10 10.35
N ASP A 106 5.26 37.98 11.07
CA ASP A 106 4.59 39.21 10.63
C ASP A 106 4.99 39.73 9.26
N ARG A 107 3.99 39.82 8.37
CA ARG A 107 3.95 40.92 7.41
C ARG A 107 2.51 41.32 7.09
N ASP A 108 2.15 42.45 7.67
CA ASP A 108 1.16 43.43 7.23
C ASP A 108 -0.28 42.97 6.97
N SER A 109 -1.13 43.28 7.95
CA SER A 109 -2.48 43.83 7.82
C SER A 109 -3.16 43.74 6.44
N GLU A 110 -3.71 42.59 6.07
CA GLU A 110 -4.97 42.47 5.34
C GLU A 110 -5.62 41.11 5.67
N PRO A 111 -6.96 40.99 5.74
CA PRO A 111 -7.59 39.69 5.89
C PRO A 111 -7.43 38.92 4.57
N ALA A 112 -6.34 38.17 4.45
CA ALA A 112 -6.16 37.21 3.38
C ALA A 112 -7.38 36.27 3.37
N PHE A 113 -8.17 36.41 2.31
CA PHE A 113 -9.40 35.70 1.97
C PHE A 113 -9.58 34.39 2.74
N GLN A 114 -10.75 34.19 3.35
CA GLN A 114 -11.21 32.87 3.79
C GLN A 114 -11.24 31.94 2.57
N VAL A 115 -10.10 31.32 2.28
CA VAL A 115 -10.01 30.20 1.37
C VAL A 115 -10.80 29.11 2.06
N LYS A 116 -12.02 28.85 1.57
CA LYS A 116 -12.73 27.61 1.89
C LYS A 116 -11.86 26.49 1.36
N SER A 117 -10.94 26.01 2.19
CA SER A 117 -10.18 24.82 1.90
C SER A 117 -11.20 23.69 1.79
N GLY A 118 -11.28 23.07 0.61
CA GLY A 118 -12.03 21.83 0.40
C GLY A 118 -11.40 20.64 1.14
N ALA A 119 -10.27 20.85 1.82
CA ALA A 119 -9.65 19.83 2.65
C ALA A 119 -10.57 19.48 3.82
N LYS A 120 -10.77 18.17 4.03
CA LYS A 120 -11.46 17.66 5.21
C LYS A 120 -10.79 18.21 6.47
N ARG A 121 -11.61 18.47 7.50
CA ARG A 121 -11.08 18.91 8.79
C ARG A 121 -10.14 17.83 9.35
N PRO A 122 -9.04 18.20 10.03
CA PRO A 122 -8.05 17.23 10.53
C PRO A 122 -8.63 16.16 11.45
N ASP A 123 -9.64 16.49 12.26
CA ASP A 123 -10.36 15.55 13.13
C ASP A 123 -11.13 14.49 12.32
N VAL A 124 -11.73 14.88 11.20
CA VAL A 124 -12.42 13.97 10.29
C VAL A 124 -11.42 13.07 9.57
N VAL A 125 -10.28 13.61 9.15
CA VAL A 125 -9.21 12.84 8.50
C VAL A 125 -8.67 11.74 9.41
N VAL A 126 -8.35 12.07 10.66
CA VAL A 126 -7.84 11.09 11.64
C VAL A 126 -8.91 10.03 11.95
N ALA A 127 -10.17 10.44 12.13
CA ALA A 127 -11.26 9.50 12.39
C ALA A 127 -11.52 8.55 11.20
N ASP A 128 -11.48 9.05 9.97
CA ASP A 128 -11.62 8.23 8.76
C ASP A 128 -10.46 7.22 8.64
N GLN A 129 -9.24 7.64 8.98
CA GLN A 129 -8.06 6.78 8.96
C GLN A 129 -8.16 5.68 10.04
N GLU A 130 -8.44 6.05 11.29
CA GLU A 130 -8.60 5.10 12.39
C GLU A 130 -9.69 4.07 12.07
N GLN A 131 -10.80 4.48 11.46
CA GLN A 131 -11.83 3.55 11.02
C GLN A 131 -11.39 2.62 9.90
N SER A 132 -10.61 3.12 8.94
CA SER A 132 -10.07 2.32 7.84
C SER A 132 -9.05 1.30 8.36
N ASP A 133 -8.16 1.71 9.25
CA ASP A 133 -7.16 0.86 9.89
C ASP A 133 -7.81 -0.21 10.79
N LEU A 134 -8.83 0.15 11.57
CA LEU A 134 -9.59 -0.80 12.38
C LEU A 134 -10.28 -1.86 11.53
N LEU A 135 -10.87 -1.47 10.40
CA LEU A 135 -11.49 -2.40 9.46
C LEU A 135 -10.44 -3.31 8.81
N HIS A 136 -9.38 -2.72 8.27
CA HIS A 136 -8.29 -3.43 7.62
C HIS A 136 -7.67 -4.47 8.56
N ASN A 137 -7.30 -4.05 9.77
CA ASN A 137 -6.69 -4.93 10.78
C ASN A 137 -7.66 -6.02 11.25
N ALA A 138 -8.95 -5.73 11.37
CA ALA A 138 -9.95 -6.75 11.70
C ALA A 138 -10.05 -7.81 10.60
N VAL A 139 -10.05 -7.41 9.31
CA VAL A 139 -10.07 -8.35 8.19
C VAL A 139 -8.80 -9.20 8.16
N ILE A 140 -7.62 -8.58 8.28
CA ILE A 140 -6.34 -9.31 8.33
C ILE A 140 -6.30 -10.30 9.50
N SER A 141 -6.76 -9.90 10.69
CA SER A 141 -6.79 -10.79 11.86
C SER A 141 -7.68 -12.03 11.64
N GLU A 142 -8.70 -11.92 10.79
CA GLU A 142 -9.62 -13.02 10.45
C GLU A 142 -9.10 -13.90 9.31
N LEU A 143 -8.02 -13.50 8.62
CA LEU A 143 -7.39 -14.30 7.59
C LEU A 143 -6.40 -15.33 8.16
N ASP A 144 -6.07 -15.25 9.45
CA ASP A 144 -5.28 -16.24 10.20
C ASP A 144 -3.99 -16.70 9.48
N GLY A 145 -3.31 -15.77 8.80
CA GLY A 145 -2.08 -16.06 8.06
C GLY A 145 -2.27 -16.67 6.67
N ASP A 146 -3.48 -16.70 6.09
CA ASP A 146 -3.71 -17.05 4.68
C ASP A 146 -3.09 -15.99 3.75
N THR A 147 -1.81 -16.20 3.43
CA THR A 147 -1.00 -15.27 2.63
C THR A 147 -1.62 -15.00 1.26
N THR A 148 -2.25 -16.00 0.63
CA THR A 148 -2.92 -15.83 -0.66
C THR A 148 -4.15 -14.93 -0.54
N ALA A 149 -4.99 -15.12 0.49
CA ALA A 149 -6.16 -14.27 0.68
C ALA A 149 -5.79 -12.84 1.11
N VAL A 150 -4.71 -12.66 1.87
CA VAL A 150 -4.16 -11.33 2.22
C VAL A 150 -3.73 -10.60 0.95
N SER A 151 -2.95 -11.23 0.07
CA SER A 151 -2.49 -10.55 -1.15
C SER A 151 -3.62 -10.24 -2.13
N VAL A 152 -4.65 -11.10 -2.22
CA VAL A 152 -5.86 -10.80 -2.99
C VAL A 152 -6.62 -9.61 -2.38
N PHE A 153 -6.66 -9.50 -1.05
CA PHE A 153 -7.25 -8.34 -0.38
C PHE A 153 -6.48 -7.06 -0.70
N GLU A 154 -5.15 -7.09 -0.63
CA GLU A 154 -4.31 -5.94 -1.01
C GLU A 154 -4.50 -5.52 -2.48
N CYS A 155 -4.69 -6.49 -3.40
CA CYS A 155 -5.01 -6.20 -4.79
C CYS A 155 -6.35 -5.45 -4.93
N PHE A 156 -7.37 -5.83 -4.16
CA PHE A 156 -8.65 -5.11 -4.16
C PHE A 156 -8.54 -3.71 -3.63
N GLU A 157 -7.77 -3.53 -2.57
CA GLU A 157 -7.52 -2.20 -2.07
C GLU A 157 -6.66 -1.35 -3.04
N ALA A 158 -6.00 -1.98 -4.00
CA ALA A 158 -5.31 -1.33 -5.11
C ALA A 158 -6.19 -1.11 -6.35
N ASP A 159 -7.52 -1.24 -6.21
CA ASP A 159 -8.50 -1.18 -7.30
C ASP A 159 -8.30 -2.23 -8.41
N ILE A 160 -7.43 -3.22 -8.20
CA ILE A 160 -7.24 -4.35 -9.11
C ILE A 160 -8.27 -5.42 -8.75
N THR A 161 -9.40 -5.38 -9.44
CA THR A 161 -10.58 -6.18 -9.09
C THR A 161 -10.80 -7.39 -9.98
N LYS A 162 -10.19 -7.42 -11.18
CA LYS A 162 -10.40 -8.51 -12.14
C LYS A 162 -9.59 -9.74 -11.73
N PRO A 163 -10.22 -10.93 -11.60
CA PRO A 163 -9.52 -12.15 -11.21
C PRO A 163 -8.36 -12.54 -12.14
N SER A 164 -8.48 -12.24 -13.44
CA SER A 164 -7.41 -12.48 -14.41
C SER A 164 -6.19 -11.60 -14.15
N GLU A 165 -6.40 -10.31 -13.87
CA GLU A 165 -5.32 -9.36 -13.56
C GLU A 165 -4.64 -9.73 -12.25
N ILE A 166 -5.41 -10.15 -11.23
CA ILE A 166 -4.87 -10.62 -9.94
C ILE A 166 -4.09 -11.93 -10.12
N ALA A 167 -4.59 -12.88 -10.91
CA ALA A 167 -3.93 -14.14 -11.20
C ALA A 167 -2.58 -13.90 -11.88
N GLU A 168 -2.58 -13.05 -12.91
CA GLU A 168 -1.37 -12.66 -13.64
C GLU A 168 -0.38 -11.94 -12.71
N MET A 169 -0.88 -11.02 -11.88
CA MET A 169 -0.08 -10.23 -10.94
C MET A 169 0.55 -11.09 -9.84
N MET A 170 -0.14 -12.12 -9.36
CA MET A 170 0.36 -12.93 -8.25
C MET A 170 1.00 -14.25 -8.69
N GLY A 171 1.00 -14.56 -10.00
CA GLY A 171 1.54 -15.83 -10.51
C GLY A 171 0.70 -17.06 -10.15
N ILE A 172 -0.53 -16.88 -9.66
CA ILE A 172 -1.41 -17.98 -9.22
C ILE A 172 -2.52 -18.26 -10.23
N GLY A 173 -3.13 -19.44 -10.14
CA GLY A 173 -4.27 -19.80 -11.00
C GLY A 173 -5.52 -18.94 -10.74
N ILE A 174 -6.31 -18.66 -11.78
CA ILE A 174 -7.59 -17.92 -11.65
C ILE A 174 -8.54 -18.61 -10.66
N ASP A 175 -8.55 -19.94 -10.64
CA ASP A 175 -9.34 -20.71 -9.67
C ASP A 175 -8.87 -20.49 -8.23
N GLU A 176 -7.57 -20.34 -8.04
CA GLU A 176 -6.98 -20.05 -6.74
C GLU A 176 -7.33 -18.63 -6.27
N VAL A 177 -7.29 -17.64 -7.19
CA VAL A 177 -7.81 -16.29 -6.92
C VAL A 177 -9.28 -16.35 -6.50
N ASN A 178 -10.12 -17.07 -7.24
CA ASN A 178 -11.55 -17.17 -6.92
C ASN A 178 -11.79 -17.85 -5.57
N ASN A 179 -10.99 -18.85 -5.21
CA ASN A 179 -11.05 -19.49 -3.91
C ASN A 179 -10.59 -18.56 -2.79
N ALA A 180 -9.49 -17.83 -2.98
CA ALA A 180 -8.99 -16.81 -2.07
C ALA A 180 -10.03 -15.70 -1.86
N LYS A 181 -10.69 -15.21 -2.93
CA LYS A 181 -11.81 -14.26 -2.87
C LYS A 181 -12.95 -14.76 -1.99
N LYS A 182 -13.33 -16.04 -2.12
CA LYS A 182 -14.38 -16.64 -1.28
C LYS A 182 -13.96 -16.71 0.19
N ARG A 183 -12.70 -17.06 0.48
CA ARG A 183 -12.17 -17.10 1.86
C ARG A 183 -12.15 -15.68 2.46
N LEU A 184 -11.62 -14.72 1.72
CA LEU A 184 -11.63 -13.30 2.07
C LEU A 184 -13.04 -12.79 2.36
N ALA A 185 -14.03 -13.10 1.53
CA ALA A 185 -15.41 -12.68 1.73
C ALA A 185 -15.98 -13.19 3.06
N ARG A 186 -15.66 -14.43 3.46
CA ARG A 186 -16.09 -15.03 4.73
C ARG A 186 -15.39 -14.39 5.93
N SER A 187 -14.08 -14.18 5.85
CA SER A 187 -13.31 -13.52 6.90
C SER A 187 -13.74 -12.06 7.08
N ALA A 188 -13.97 -11.34 5.99
CA ALA A 188 -14.53 -10.00 6.01
C ALA A 188 -15.92 -9.98 6.68
N ASP A 189 -16.82 -10.90 6.34
CA ASP A 189 -18.13 -11.01 7.01
C ASP A 189 -18.00 -11.22 8.52
N LYS A 190 -17.03 -12.02 8.96
CA LYS A 190 -16.77 -12.26 10.37
C LYS A 190 -16.20 -11.01 11.07
N ALA A 191 -15.28 -10.30 10.41
CA ALA A 191 -14.73 -9.03 10.89
C ALA A 191 -15.83 -7.95 11.02
N PHE A 192 -16.69 -7.81 10.00
CA PHE A 192 -17.82 -6.86 10.04
C PHE A 192 -18.80 -7.17 11.17
N ARG A 193 -19.14 -8.45 11.38
CA ARG A 193 -19.99 -8.87 12.51
C ARG A 193 -19.35 -8.55 13.86
N LYS A 194 -18.04 -8.80 14.03
CA LYS A 194 -17.32 -8.46 15.27
C LYS A 194 -17.31 -6.96 15.56
N LEU A 195 -17.18 -6.14 14.52
CA LEU A 195 -17.20 -4.68 14.64
C LEU A 195 -18.62 -4.10 14.77
N GLY A 196 -19.67 -4.94 14.84
CA GLY A 196 -21.06 -4.50 14.95
C GLY A 196 -21.57 -3.75 13.72
N ARG A 197 -20.87 -3.85 12.58
CA ARG A 197 -21.22 -3.20 11.33
C ARG A 197 -22.01 -4.18 10.47
N SER A 198 -23.31 -3.97 10.32
CA SER A 198 -24.10 -4.72 9.33
C SER A 198 -23.67 -4.29 7.94
N ARG A 199 -23.42 -5.25 7.03
CA ARG A 199 -23.39 -4.97 5.58
C ARG A 199 -24.71 -4.28 5.24
N ARG A 200 -24.63 -3.04 4.78
CA ARG A 200 -25.74 -2.33 4.16
C ARG A 200 -25.62 -2.49 2.65
#